data_AF-A0A852JK76-F1
#
_entry.id   AF-A0A852JK76-F1
#
_cell.length_a   1.000
_cell.length_b   1.000
_cell.length_c   1.000
_cell.angle_alpha   90.00
_cell.angle_beta   90.00
_cell.angle_gamma   90.00
#
_symmetry.space_group_name_H-M   'P 1'
#
loop_
_entity.id
_entity.type
_entity.pdbx_description
1 polymer ?
#
loop_
_entity_poly.entity_id
_entity_poly.type
_entity_poly.pdbx_seq_one_letter_code
_entity_poly.pdbx_strand_id
1 'polypeptide(L)'
;VHVNPSQSLLTLEGDDVETFNHAIQHVAYMNSLRFATPGVRPLRLTTAVKCFSEESCVSIPDVEGYVVVLQPDAPQILLSGTAHFAHPASDLEAPEGIPLFPNLQITCSISHQVEAKKDENWHGTVTDTRMSDEIVHNLDGCEISLVGDDLDPEREYLLLDGALLQQRGLELVNTSAYLTITGVESIAVYEEILRQVSYHINHGAALYERKFHLSCTEMNGRYSSNEFTVEV
;
A
#
# COMPACT_ATOMS: atom_id res chain seq x y z
N VAL A 1 -31.44 -15.69 -18.26
CA VAL A 1 -30.22 -14.85 -18.21
C VAL A 1 -29.09 -15.60 -18.91
N HIS A 2 -28.50 -15.01 -19.95
CA HIS A 2 -27.38 -15.59 -20.68
C HIS A 2 -26.20 -14.63 -20.60
N VAL A 3 -25.04 -15.15 -20.21
CA VAL A 3 -23.77 -14.39 -20.17
C VAL A 3 -22.83 -15.04 -21.17
N ASN A 4 -22.17 -14.23 -21.99
CA ASN A 4 -21.16 -14.78 -22.90
C ASN A 4 -19.92 -15.29 -22.14
N PRO A 5 -19.10 -16.16 -22.75
CA PRO A 5 -17.92 -16.71 -22.06
C PRO A 5 -16.90 -15.67 -21.58
N SER A 6 -16.83 -14.51 -22.24
CA SER A 6 -15.95 -13.41 -21.83
C SER A 6 -16.56 -12.47 -20.79
N GLN A 7 -17.77 -12.76 -20.30
CA GLN A 7 -18.50 -11.96 -19.30
C GLN A 7 -18.68 -10.48 -19.65
N SER A 8 -18.68 -10.16 -20.95
CA SER A 8 -18.80 -8.79 -21.49
C SER A 8 -20.15 -8.50 -22.13
N LEU A 9 -20.98 -9.53 -22.34
CA LEU A 9 -22.33 -9.42 -22.86
C LEU A 9 -23.28 -10.21 -21.97
N LEU A 10 -24.29 -9.52 -21.46
CA LEU A 10 -25.39 -10.06 -20.67
C LEU A 10 -26.69 -9.89 -21.45
N THR A 11 -27.37 -11.01 -21.72
CA THR A 11 -28.69 -11.03 -22.34
C THR A 11 -29.73 -11.46 -21.32
N LEU A 12 -30.71 -10.61 -21.10
CA LEU A 12 -31.87 -10.84 -20.25
C LEU A 12 -33.10 -11.05 -21.15
N GLU A 13 -33.88 -12.08 -20.88
CA GLU A 13 -35.14 -12.36 -21.57
C GLU A 13 -36.22 -12.55 -20.51
N GLY A 14 -37.41 -12.03 -20.76
CA GLY A 14 -38.54 -12.06 -19.86
C GLY A 14 -39.77 -11.42 -20.50
N ASP A 15 -40.92 -11.62 -19.86
CA ASP A 15 -42.21 -11.16 -20.38
C ASP A 15 -42.78 -9.98 -19.58
N ASP A 16 -42.11 -9.60 -18.48
CA ASP A 16 -42.55 -8.60 -17.51
C ASP A 16 -41.48 -7.54 -17.24
N VAL A 17 -41.89 -6.27 -17.29
CA VAL A 17 -41.00 -5.11 -17.16
C VAL A 17 -40.45 -4.96 -15.74
N GLU A 18 -41.24 -5.29 -14.72
CA GLU A 18 -40.83 -5.18 -13.32
C GLU A 18 -39.68 -6.16 -13.01
N THR A 19 -39.80 -7.38 -13.54
CA THR A 19 -38.75 -8.40 -13.47
C THR A 19 -37.46 -7.96 -14.15
N PHE A 20 -37.54 -7.30 -15.32
CA PHE A 20 -36.36 -6.73 -15.99
C PHE A 20 -35.70 -5.62 -15.18
N ASN A 21 -36.49 -4.71 -14.61
CA ASN A 21 -35.96 -3.63 -13.77
C ASN A 21 -35.19 -4.19 -12.57
N HIS A 22 -35.76 -5.20 -11.90
CA HIS A 22 -35.07 -5.86 -10.79
C HIS A 22 -33.79 -6.58 -11.25
N ALA A 23 -33.81 -7.27 -12.40
CA ALA A 23 -32.63 -7.94 -12.93
C ALA A 23 -31.49 -6.97 -13.30
N ILE A 24 -31.82 -5.83 -13.93
CA ILE A 24 -30.84 -4.81 -14.30
C ILE A 24 -30.18 -4.18 -13.08
N GLN A 25 -30.91 -3.99 -11.97
CA GLN A 25 -30.36 -3.46 -10.72
C GLN A 25 -29.23 -4.32 -10.13
N HIS A 26 -29.14 -5.61 -10.50
CA HIS A 26 -28.10 -6.52 -10.03
C HIS A 26 -26.89 -6.59 -10.98
N VAL A 27 -26.90 -5.85 -12.09
CA VAL A 27 -25.79 -5.83 -13.05
C VAL A 27 -24.70 -4.91 -12.52
N ALA A 28 -23.53 -5.48 -12.26
CA ALA A 28 -22.38 -4.75 -11.74
C ALA A 28 -21.17 -4.92 -12.64
N TYR A 29 -20.34 -3.88 -12.70
CA TYR A 29 -18.99 -3.99 -13.22
C TYR A 29 -18.12 -4.73 -12.20
N MET A 30 -17.38 -5.73 -12.67
CA MET A 30 -16.44 -6.50 -11.85
C MET A 30 -15.06 -6.47 -12.51
N ASN A 31 -14.05 -6.04 -11.75
CA ASN A 31 -12.66 -6.12 -12.16
C ASN A 31 -12.02 -7.37 -11.52
N SER A 32 -11.49 -8.27 -12.34
CA SER A 32 -10.81 -9.49 -11.88
C SER A 32 -9.31 -9.32 -11.66
N LEU A 33 -8.74 -8.16 -12.04
CA LEU A 33 -7.32 -7.87 -11.82
C LEU A 33 -7.08 -7.40 -10.39
N ARG A 34 -5.99 -7.88 -9.78
CA ARG A 34 -5.52 -7.36 -8.47
C ARG A 34 -5.31 -5.84 -8.50
N PHE A 35 -4.86 -5.31 -9.64
CA PHE A 35 -4.75 -3.88 -9.89
C PHE A 35 -5.60 -3.52 -11.11
N ALA A 36 -6.69 -2.78 -10.88
CA ALA A 36 -7.57 -2.35 -11.95
C ALA A 36 -6.80 -1.47 -12.95
N THR A 37 -6.97 -1.72 -14.26
CA THR A 37 -6.34 -0.88 -15.29
C THR A 37 -7.14 0.42 -15.43
N PRO A 38 -6.54 1.59 -15.19
CA PRO A 38 -7.25 2.86 -15.28
C PRO A 38 -7.85 3.10 -16.66
N GLY A 39 -8.93 3.87 -16.72
CA GLY A 39 -9.54 4.33 -17.95
C GLY A 39 -11.05 4.07 -18.04
N VAL A 40 -11.59 4.40 -19.21
CA VAL A 40 -13.03 4.36 -19.48
C VAL A 40 -13.44 2.99 -20.02
N ARG A 41 -14.58 2.47 -19.56
CA ARG A 41 -15.22 1.25 -20.05
C ARG A 41 -16.61 1.61 -20.57
N PRO A 42 -16.79 1.77 -21.89
CA PRO A 42 -18.10 2.09 -22.46
C PRO A 42 -19.05 0.90 -22.26
N LEU A 43 -20.29 1.20 -21.92
CA LEU A 43 -21.38 0.24 -21.83
C LEU A 43 -22.54 0.70 -22.70
N ARG A 44 -23.21 -0.25 -23.33
CA ARG A 44 -24.38 0.01 -24.16
C ARG A 44 -25.48 -0.98 -23.82
N LEU A 45 -26.64 -0.48 -23.47
CA LEU A 45 -27.85 -1.25 -23.26
C LEU A 45 -28.72 -1.12 -24.51
N THR A 46 -28.95 -2.25 -25.17
CA THR A 46 -29.83 -2.36 -26.34
C THR A 46 -31.06 -3.17 -25.96
N THR A 47 -32.25 -2.73 -26.35
CA THR A 47 -33.50 -3.42 -26.00
C THR A 47 -34.30 -3.77 -27.25
N ALA A 48 -34.67 -5.04 -27.38
CA ALA A 48 -35.50 -5.54 -28.47
C ALA A 48 -36.84 -6.05 -27.91
N VAL A 49 -37.94 -5.49 -28.38
CA VAL A 49 -39.30 -5.87 -27.97
C VAL A 49 -39.91 -6.76 -29.04
N LYS A 50 -40.50 -7.90 -28.64
CA LYS A 50 -41.26 -8.80 -29.52
C LYS A 50 -42.75 -8.61 -29.23
N CYS A 51 -43.52 -8.18 -30.22
CA CYS A 51 -44.97 -7.99 -30.11
C CYS A 51 -45.72 -9.06 -30.89
N PHE A 52 -46.90 -9.41 -30.41
CA PHE A 52 -47.73 -10.46 -31.01
C PHE A 52 -48.65 -9.96 -32.14
N SER A 53 -48.72 -8.65 -32.40
CA SER A 53 -49.56 -8.05 -33.46
C SER A 53 -48.76 -7.69 -34.72
N GLU A 54 -49.45 -7.50 -35.85
CA GLU A 54 -48.86 -6.99 -37.10
C GLU A 54 -48.50 -5.49 -37.04
N GLU A 55 -48.78 -4.81 -35.93
CA GLU A 55 -48.39 -3.42 -35.69
C GLU A 55 -46.93 -3.33 -35.26
N SER A 56 -46.25 -2.24 -35.62
CA SER A 56 -44.86 -2.01 -35.26
C SER A 56 -44.70 -1.90 -33.74
N CYS A 57 -43.83 -2.72 -33.15
CA CYS A 57 -43.46 -2.62 -31.74
C CYS A 57 -42.97 -1.22 -31.34
N VAL A 58 -43.16 -0.89 -30.06
CA VAL A 58 -42.48 0.25 -29.45
C VAL A 58 -40.97 0.06 -29.57
N SER A 59 -40.29 1.05 -30.14
CA SER A 59 -38.83 1.10 -30.17
C SER A 59 -38.33 1.75 -28.88
N ILE A 60 -37.46 1.03 -28.18
CA ILE A 60 -36.78 1.54 -26.99
C ILE A 60 -35.39 2.00 -27.46
N PRO A 61 -35.01 3.27 -27.25
CA PRO A 61 -33.71 3.77 -27.68
C PRO A 61 -32.57 3.11 -26.89
N ASP A 62 -31.44 2.92 -27.55
CA ASP A 62 -30.23 2.45 -26.90
C ASP A 62 -29.78 3.45 -25.83
N VAL A 63 -29.33 2.91 -24.69
CA VAL A 63 -28.74 3.72 -23.62
C VAL A 63 -27.24 3.47 -23.61
N GLU A 64 -26.47 4.54 -23.75
CA GLU A 64 -25.02 4.51 -23.63
C GLU A 64 -24.59 5.06 -22.27
N GLY A 65 -23.54 4.47 -21.73
CA GLY A 65 -22.92 4.93 -20.50
C GLY A 65 -21.47 4.53 -20.44
N TYR A 66 -20.84 4.80 -19.32
CA TYR A 66 -19.46 4.41 -19.09
C TYR A 66 -19.20 4.13 -17.61
N VAL A 67 -18.31 3.19 -17.36
CA VAL A 67 -17.67 3.01 -16.05
C VAL A 67 -16.27 3.62 -16.15
N VAL A 68 -15.93 4.49 -15.21
CA VAL A 68 -14.59 5.08 -15.12
C VAL A 68 -13.81 4.35 -14.04
N VAL A 69 -12.72 3.69 -14.43
CA VAL A 69 -11.74 3.14 -13.49
C VAL A 69 -10.69 4.21 -13.25
N LEU A 70 -10.65 4.73 -12.02
CA LEU A 70 -9.68 5.75 -11.64
C LEU A 70 -8.28 5.16 -11.49
N GLN A 71 -7.26 6.00 -11.68
CA GLN A 71 -5.89 5.61 -11.39
C GLN A 71 -5.67 5.59 -9.87
N PRO A 72 -5.15 4.49 -9.29
CA PRO A 72 -4.80 4.45 -7.87
C PRO A 72 -3.72 5.48 -7.55
N ASP A 73 -3.86 6.13 -6.39
CA ASP A 73 -2.80 6.97 -5.88
C ASP A 73 -1.59 6.08 -5.54
N ALA A 74 -0.40 6.69 -5.48
CA ALA A 74 0.79 5.98 -5.06
C ALA A 74 0.59 5.40 -3.65
N PRO A 75 1.05 4.17 -3.37
CA PRO A 75 1.06 3.65 -2.01
C PRO A 75 1.89 4.58 -1.12
N GLN A 76 1.34 4.90 0.04
CA GLN A 76 2.00 5.71 1.05
C GLN A 76 2.45 4.80 2.17
N ILE A 77 3.76 4.64 2.31
CA ILE A 77 4.38 3.93 3.42
C ILE A 77 4.59 4.95 4.55
N LEU A 78 3.98 4.72 5.71
CA LEU A 78 4.08 5.56 6.88
C LEU A 78 4.82 4.82 8.00
N LEU A 79 5.97 5.34 8.37
CA LEU A 79 6.75 4.97 9.54
C LEU A 79 6.34 5.87 10.71
N SER A 80 6.02 5.25 11.83
CA SER A 80 5.66 5.95 13.06
C SER A 80 6.20 5.22 14.28
N GLY A 81 6.40 5.95 15.38
CA GLY A 81 6.94 5.39 16.61
C GLY A 81 7.45 6.48 17.55
N THR A 82 8.17 6.06 18.59
CA THR A 82 8.84 6.99 19.49
C THR A 82 10.12 7.51 18.82
N ALA A 83 10.26 8.83 18.71
CA ALA A 83 11.37 9.50 18.02
C ALA A 83 12.49 9.98 18.94
N HIS A 84 12.27 10.01 20.25
CA HIS A 84 13.27 10.51 21.21
C HIS A 84 13.37 9.56 22.39
N PHE A 85 14.60 9.12 22.66
CA PHE A 85 14.93 8.30 23.81
C PHE A 85 16.02 8.98 24.63
N ALA A 86 15.98 8.78 25.94
CA ALA A 86 17.04 9.22 26.84
C ALA A 86 17.42 8.03 27.71
N HIS A 87 18.59 7.47 27.45
CA HIS A 87 19.12 6.32 28.18
C HIS A 87 20.38 6.71 28.96
N PRO A 88 20.60 6.14 30.15
CA PRO A 88 21.88 6.26 30.84
C PRO A 88 22.97 5.56 30.02
N ALA A 89 24.20 6.06 30.13
CA ALA A 89 25.37 5.51 29.46
C ALA A 89 25.51 3.98 29.63
N SER A 90 25.19 3.49 30.82
CA SER A 90 25.26 2.06 31.16
C SER A 90 24.38 1.18 30.27
N ASP A 91 23.26 1.69 29.78
CA ASP A 91 22.34 0.92 28.92
C ASP A 91 22.90 0.82 27.50
N LEU A 92 23.57 1.88 27.02
CA LEU A 92 24.23 1.88 25.71
C LEU A 92 25.49 1.00 25.70
N GLU A 93 26.17 0.90 26.85
CA GLU A 93 27.33 0.02 27.05
C GLU A 93 26.94 -1.45 27.32
N ALA A 94 25.65 -1.74 27.52
CA ALA A 94 25.19 -3.11 27.72
C ALA A 94 25.46 -3.95 26.45
N PRO A 95 25.77 -5.25 26.57
CA PRO A 95 26.08 -6.10 25.41
C PRO A 95 25.02 -6.09 24.30
N GLU A 96 23.75 -5.92 24.68
CA GLU A 96 22.59 -5.82 23.81
C GLU A 96 22.38 -4.42 23.20
N GLY A 97 23.04 -3.39 23.73
CA GLY A 97 22.79 -1.98 23.42
C GLY A 97 21.35 -1.57 23.74
N ILE A 98 20.90 -0.48 23.11
CA ILE A 98 19.50 -0.04 23.22
C ILE A 98 18.81 -0.12 21.85
N PRO A 99 17.55 -0.59 21.80
CA PRO A 99 16.82 -0.66 20.54
C PRO A 99 16.53 0.74 20.01
N LEU A 100 16.81 0.99 18.73
CA LEU A 100 16.54 2.27 18.08
C LEU A 100 15.04 2.45 17.78
N PHE A 101 14.35 1.36 17.46
CA PHE A 101 12.99 1.40 16.91
C PHE A 101 11.98 0.54 17.68
N PRO A 102 11.98 0.49 19.03
CA PRO A 102 11.22 -0.51 19.80
C PRO A 102 9.70 -0.48 19.55
N ASN A 103 9.16 0.69 19.21
CA ASN A 103 7.73 0.91 18.96
C ASN A 103 7.44 1.27 17.49
N LEU A 104 8.34 0.94 16.56
CA LEU A 104 8.15 1.24 15.15
C LEU A 104 6.89 0.55 14.62
N GLN A 105 6.04 1.31 13.96
CA GLN A 105 4.87 0.85 13.23
C GLN A 105 4.97 1.32 11.79
N ILE A 106 4.78 0.39 10.87
CA ILE A 106 4.82 0.60 9.43
C ILE A 106 3.42 0.33 8.89
N THR A 107 2.80 1.34 8.32
CA THR A 107 1.50 1.22 7.65
C THR A 107 1.67 1.56 6.18
N CYS A 108 1.17 0.71 5.28
CA CYS A 108 1.08 1.04 3.86
C CYS A 108 -0.39 1.18 3.49
N SER A 109 -0.75 2.29 2.84
CA SER A 109 -2.12 2.51 2.37
C SER A 109 -2.11 3.10 0.95
N ILE A 110 -3.05 2.65 0.13
CA ILE A 110 -3.37 3.28 -1.14
C ILE A 110 -4.59 4.15 -0.85
N SER A 111 -4.37 5.45 -0.66
CA SER A 111 -5.49 6.39 -0.58
C SER A 111 -6.07 6.61 -1.98
N HIS A 112 -7.36 6.90 -2.06
CA HIS A 112 -7.98 7.48 -3.24
C HIS A 112 -8.70 8.71 -2.74
N GLN A 113 -8.06 9.88 -2.80
CA GLN A 113 -8.78 11.12 -2.55
C GLN A 113 -9.47 11.55 -3.84
N VAL A 114 -10.71 11.07 -4.03
CA VAL A 114 -11.61 11.71 -5.00
C VAL A 114 -12.02 13.03 -4.37
N GLU A 115 -11.22 14.08 -4.57
CA GLU A 115 -11.70 15.44 -4.37
C GLU A 115 -12.90 15.61 -5.30
N ALA A 116 -14.10 15.64 -4.72
CA ALA A 116 -15.29 16.09 -5.42
C ALA A 116 -15.05 17.57 -5.75
N LYS A 117 -14.37 17.85 -6.87
CA LYS A 117 -14.30 19.19 -7.42
C LYS A 117 -15.74 19.64 -7.58
N LYS A 118 -16.09 20.68 -6.82
CA LYS A 118 -17.46 21.17 -6.65
C LYS A 118 -18.06 21.80 -7.91
N ASP A 119 -17.28 21.80 -8.99
CA ASP A 119 -17.58 22.45 -10.25
C ASP A 119 -17.39 21.45 -11.39
N GLU A 120 -18.25 20.46 -11.52
CA GLU A 120 -18.80 19.97 -12.81
C GLU A 120 -20.05 19.12 -12.49
N ASN A 121 -21.05 19.20 -13.36
CA ASN A 121 -22.36 18.55 -13.27
C ASN A 121 -22.27 17.01 -13.40
N TRP A 122 -21.53 16.35 -12.50
CA TRP A 122 -21.31 14.91 -12.53
C TRP A 122 -22.44 14.18 -11.79
N HIS A 123 -23.42 13.66 -12.53
CA HIS A 123 -24.48 12.78 -12.02
C HIS A 123 -24.04 11.30 -11.97
N GLY A 124 -22.80 11.03 -11.56
CA GLY A 124 -22.30 9.67 -11.38
C GLY A 124 -22.39 9.23 -9.92
N THR A 125 -22.95 8.05 -9.66
CA THR A 125 -22.81 7.36 -8.36
C THR A 125 -21.38 6.87 -8.21
N VAL A 126 -20.62 7.48 -7.28
CA VAL A 126 -19.30 6.97 -6.88
C VAL A 126 -19.51 5.87 -5.85
N THR A 127 -19.31 4.62 -6.24
CA THR A 127 -19.16 3.53 -5.28
C THR A 127 -17.71 3.53 -4.81
N ASP A 128 -17.48 4.03 -3.60
CA ASP A 128 -16.19 3.93 -2.90
C ASP A 128 -15.99 2.48 -2.43
N THR A 129 -15.57 1.62 -3.35
CA THR A 129 -15.08 0.30 -2.98
C THR A 129 -13.70 0.52 -2.36
N ARG A 130 -13.66 0.75 -1.05
CA ARG A 130 -12.43 0.84 -0.26
C ARG A 130 -11.66 -0.48 -0.39
N MET A 131 -10.81 -0.57 -1.41
CA MET A 131 -9.94 -1.72 -1.71
C MET A 131 -8.67 -1.74 -0.83
N SER A 132 -8.65 -1.00 0.29
CA SER A 132 -7.43 -0.82 1.09
C SER A 132 -7.03 -2.05 1.91
N ASP A 133 -8.00 -2.89 2.32
CA ASP A 133 -7.71 -3.98 3.26
C ASP A 133 -7.27 -5.29 2.58
N GLU A 134 -7.36 -5.42 1.25
CA GLU A 134 -7.01 -6.65 0.53
C GLU A 134 -5.64 -6.61 -0.20
N ILE A 135 -5.02 -5.43 -0.33
CA ILE A 135 -3.73 -5.33 -1.02
C ILE A 135 -2.61 -5.62 -0.01
N VAL A 136 -2.10 -6.85 -0.04
CA VAL A 136 -0.90 -7.23 0.73
C VAL A 136 0.31 -6.47 0.18
N HIS A 137 0.84 -5.54 0.99
CA HIS A 137 2.04 -4.77 0.72
C HIS A 137 3.29 -5.50 1.22
N ASN A 138 4.35 -5.45 0.42
CA ASN A 138 5.66 -6.00 0.77
C ASN A 138 6.72 -4.93 0.57
N LEU A 139 7.66 -4.84 1.50
CA LEU A 139 8.81 -3.96 1.37
C LEU A 139 9.92 -4.69 0.62
N ASP A 140 10.78 -3.95 -0.06
CA ASP A 140 11.97 -4.47 -0.74
C ASP A 140 13.29 -4.01 -0.10
N GLY A 141 13.22 -3.00 0.76
CA GLY A 141 14.39 -2.41 1.40
C GLY A 141 14.02 -1.50 2.55
N CYS A 142 14.86 -1.48 3.58
CA CYS A 142 14.89 -0.39 4.55
C CYS A 142 16.34 0.02 4.82
N GLU A 143 16.57 1.31 4.97
CA GLU A 143 17.87 1.91 5.24
C GLU A 143 17.78 2.75 6.52
N ILE A 144 18.76 2.52 7.41
CA ILE A 144 19.05 3.35 8.57
C ILE A 144 20.31 4.13 8.25
N SER A 145 20.19 5.43 8.03
CA SER A 145 21.32 6.33 7.79
C SER A 145 21.59 7.23 8.99
N LEU A 146 22.81 7.75 9.10
CA LEU A 146 23.17 8.68 10.16
C LEU A 146 22.90 10.13 9.73
N VAL A 147 22.39 10.91 10.67
CA VAL A 147 22.31 12.36 10.53
C VAL A 147 23.54 12.98 11.19
N GLY A 148 24.45 13.51 10.38
CA GLY A 148 25.70 14.11 10.84
C GLY A 148 26.92 13.26 10.47
N ASP A 149 27.80 13.02 11.43
CA ASP A 149 29.02 12.24 11.23
C ASP A 149 28.74 10.73 11.25
N ASP A 150 29.49 9.96 10.45
CA ASP A 150 29.51 8.50 10.49
C ASP A 150 29.85 7.97 11.90
N LEU A 151 29.48 6.72 12.16
CA LEU A 151 29.87 5.98 13.36
C LEU A 151 31.38 5.80 13.40
N ASP A 152 32.00 6.06 14.55
CA ASP A 152 33.39 5.65 14.81
C ASP A 152 33.39 4.18 15.25
N PRO A 153 33.85 3.21 14.43
CA PRO A 153 33.76 1.78 14.75
C PRO A 153 34.53 1.38 16.02
N GLU A 154 35.48 2.21 16.48
CA GLU A 154 36.21 2.00 17.73
C GLU A 154 35.41 2.48 18.96
N ARG A 155 34.30 3.19 18.77
CA ARG A 155 33.48 3.78 19.85
C ARG A 155 32.05 3.31 19.84
N GLU A 156 31.48 3.06 18.67
CA GLU A 156 30.05 2.86 18.51
C GLU A 156 29.73 2.04 17.26
N TYR A 157 28.65 1.29 17.31
CA TYR A 157 28.20 0.48 16.18
C TYR A 157 26.72 0.10 16.32
N LEU A 158 26.11 -0.29 15.19
CA LEU A 158 24.77 -0.87 15.16
C LEU A 158 24.83 -2.40 15.20
N LEU A 159 23.97 -2.97 16.03
CA LEU A 159 23.80 -4.40 16.22
C LEU A 159 22.52 -4.88 15.53
N LEU A 160 22.66 -5.93 14.72
CA LEU A 160 21.54 -6.69 14.15
C LEU A 160 22.02 -8.10 13.78
N ASP A 161 21.22 -9.12 14.08
CA ASP A 161 21.58 -10.50 13.77
C ASP A 161 21.43 -10.81 12.27
N GLY A 162 22.56 -10.83 11.56
CA GLY A 162 22.62 -11.18 10.14
C GLY A 162 22.18 -12.62 9.83
N ALA A 163 22.29 -13.55 10.78
CA ALA A 163 21.87 -14.94 10.56
C ALA A 163 20.33 -15.06 10.47
N LEU A 164 19.61 -14.28 11.29
CA LEU A 164 18.15 -14.20 11.26
C LEU A 164 17.64 -13.64 9.93
N LEU A 165 18.34 -12.64 9.37
CA LEU A 165 18.05 -12.07 8.06
C LEU A 165 18.25 -13.08 6.92
N GLN A 166 19.40 -13.76 6.91
CA GLN A 166 19.72 -14.74 5.87
C GLN A 166 18.72 -15.91 5.84
N GLN A 167 18.23 -16.36 7.00
CA GLN A 167 17.19 -17.39 7.07
C GLN A 167 15.86 -16.97 6.42
N ARG A 168 15.60 -15.66 6.35
CA ARG A 168 14.44 -15.06 5.69
C ARG A 168 14.72 -14.65 4.23
N GLY A 169 15.92 -14.89 3.72
CA GLY A 169 16.33 -14.47 2.38
C GLY A 169 16.59 -12.97 2.25
N LEU A 170 16.86 -12.28 3.36
CA LEU A 170 17.20 -10.86 3.41
C LEU A 170 18.72 -10.69 3.49
N GLU A 171 19.22 -9.64 2.87
CA GLU A 171 20.63 -9.26 2.87
C GLU A 171 20.87 -8.06 3.78
N LEU A 172 21.95 -8.09 4.56
CA LEU A 172 22.38 -7.04 5.47
C LEU A 172 23.66 -6.38 4.96
N VAL A 173 23.64 -5.06 4.83
CA VAL A 173 24.84 -4.24 4.67
C VAL A 173 24.95 -3.34 5.89
N ASN A 174 26.02 -3.46 6.66
CA ASN A 174 26.26 -2.65 7.85
C ASN A 174 27.62 -1.95 7.70
N THR A 175 27.60 -0.62 7.67
CA THR A 175 28.77 0.24 7.50
C THR A 175 28.77 1.34 8.56
N SER A 176 29.84 2.14 8.61
CA SER A 176 29.88 3.30 9.50
C SER A 176 28.87 4.40 9.13
N ALA A 177 28.42 4.46 7.88
CA ALA A 177 27.55 5.53 7.37
C ALA A 177 26.07 5.14 7.35
N TYR A 178 25.77 3.86 7.17
CA TYR A 178 24.41 3.35 7.07
C TYR A 178 24.33 1.83 7.32
N LEU A 179 23.13 1.37 7.65
CA LEU A 179 22.73 -0.02 7.71
C LEU A 179 21.52 -0.24 6.78
N THR A 180 21.63 -1.16 5.82
CA THR A 180 20.57 -1.49 4.87
C THR A 180 20.16 -2.95 4.99
N ILE A 181 18.85 -3.19 4.98
CA ILE A 181 18.23 -4.52 4.90
C ILE A 181 17.48 -4.60 3.57
N THR A 182 17.92 -5.45 2.64
CA THR A 182 17.33 -5.59 1.31
C THR A 182 16.75 -6.97 1.07
N GLY A 183 15.58 -7.04 0.44
CA GLY A 183 14.88 -8.27 0.08
C GLY A 183 13.36 -8.13 0.17
N VAL A 184 12.62 -8.89 -0.63
CA VAL A 184 11.16 -8.74 -0.67
C VAL A 184 10.51 -9.54 0.46
N GLU A 185 9.87 -8.85 1.40
CA GLU A 185 9.20 -9.49 2.52
C GLU A 185 8.04 -8.64 3.09
N SER A 186 7.17 -9.25 3.88
CA SER A 186 6.01 -8.60 4.48
C SER A 186 6.40 -7.50 5.48
N ILE A 187 5.52 -6.50 5.62
CA ILE A 187 5.69 -5.39 6.56
C ILE A 187 5.92 -5.88 8.00
N ALA A 188 5.19 -6.91 8.44
CA ALA A 188 5.30 -7.45 9.80
C ALA A 188 6.70 -8.00 10.11
N VAL A 189 7.36 -8.63 9.13
CA VAL A 189 8.71 -9.16 9.29
C VAL A 189 9.73 -8.03 9.34
N TYR A 190 9.59 -7.01 8.47
CA TYR A 190 10.42 -5.81 8.54
C TYR A 190 10.27 -5.08 9.88
N GLU A 191 9.05 -4.95 10.42
CA GLU A 191 8.83 -4.40 11.77
C GLU A 191 9.55 -5.22 12.84
N GLU A 192 9.43 -6.54 12.81
CA GLU A 192 10.06 -7.45 13.78
C GLU A 192 11.59 -7.30 13.77
N ILE A 193 12.19 -7.21 12.59
CA ILE A 193 13.64 -7.06 12.40
C ILE A 193 14.11 -5.66 12.81
N LEU A 194 13.45 -4.60 12.34
CA LEU A 194 13.86 -3.22 12.62
C LEU A 194 13.77 -2.88 14.11
N ARG A 195 12.79 -3.46 14.82
CA ARG A 195 12.67 -3.36 16.30
C ARG A 195 13.85 -4.00 17.05
N GLN A 196 14.61 -4.88 16.40
CA GLN A 196 15.81 -5.54 16.97
C GLN A 196 17.12 -4.79 16.66
N VAL A 197 17.08 -3.73 15.85
CA VAL A 197 18.29 -2.94 15.61
C VAL A 197 18.62 -2.15 16.87
N SER A 198 19.79 -2.43 17.42
CA SER A 198 20.28 -1.76 18.62
C SER A 198 21.48 -0.89 18.32
N TYR A 199 21.59 0.23 19.04
CA TYR A 199 22.77 1.07 19.07
C TYR A 199 23.57 0.78 20.34
N HIS A 200 24.87 0.57 20.17
CA HIS A 200 25.81 0.22 21.24
C HIS A 200 27.01 1.15 21.21
N ILE A 201 27.53 1.47 22.39
CA ILE A 201 28.80 2.18 22.56
C ILE A 201 29.79 1.35 23.37
N ASN A 202 31.06 1.44 23.01
CA ASN A 202 32.14 0.85 23.78
C ASN A 202 32.31 1.58 25.13
N HIS A 203 32.69 0.82 26.15
CA HIS A 203 32.83 1.33 27.52
C HIS A 203 33.75 2.55 27.61
N GLY A 204 33.24 3.64 28.22
CA GLY A 204 34.00 4.88 28.40
C GLY A 204 34.08 5.77 27.16
N ALA A 205 33.34 5.46 26.08
CA ALA A 205 33.14 6.38 24.97
C ALA A 205 32.37 7.63 25.42
N ALA A 206 32.73 8.79 24.88
CA ALA A 206 31.99 10.01 25.13
C ALA A 206 30.63 9.96 24.40
N LEU A 207 29.56 10.20 25.16
CA LEU A 207 28.20 10.28 24.63
C LEU A 207 27.96 11.61 23.92
N TYR A 208 27.51 11.54 22.68
CA TYR A 208 26.94 12.66 21.97
C TYR A 208 25.56 12.25 21.48
N GLU A 209 24.67 13.24 21.38
CA GLU A 209 23.34 13.07 20.77
C GLU A 209 23.53 12.47 19.37
N ARG A 210 22.95 11.28 19.14
CA ARG A 210 23.01 10.60 17.85
C ARG A 210 21.61 10.55 17.24
N LYS A 211 21.56 10.78 15.92
CA LYS A 211 20.30 10.79 15.15
C LYS A 211 20.38 9.78 14.03
N PHE A 212 19.40 8.88 14.01
CA PHE A 212 19.27 7.80 13.06
C PHE A 212 18.02 8.01 12.22
N HIS A 213 18.17 7.91 10.91
CA HIS A 213 17.11 8.14 9.96
C HIS A 213 16.70 6.83 9.31
N LEU A 214 15.45 6.43 9.48
CA LEU A 214 14.87 5.25 8.86
C LEU A 214 14.01 5.64 7.66
N SER A 215 14.25 4.94 6.55
CA SER A 215 13.42 4.98 5.34
C SER A 215 13.22 3.57 4.80
N CYS A 216 12.03 3.26 4.31
CA CYS A 216 11.68 1.96 3.72
C CYS A 216 11.07 2.12 2.34
N THR A 217 11.23 1.10 1.50
CA THR A 217 10.81 1.13 0.10
C THR A 217 9.95 -0.07 -0.31
N GLU A 218 9.09 0.17 -1.31
CA GLU A 218 8.26 -0.83 -1.98
C GLU A 218 8.37 -0.67 -3.52
N MET A 219 8.17 -1.77 -4.25
CA MET A 219 8.23 -1.86 -5.72
C MET A 219 9.59 -1.47 -6.33
N ASN A 220 10.66 -2.06 -5.79
CA ASN A 220 12.06 -1.84 -6.13
C ASN A 220 12.49 -0.37 -6.00
N GLY A 221 12.21 0.23 -4.84
CA GLY A 221 12.58 1.63 -4.58
C GLY A 221 11.68 2.66 -5.28
N ARG A 222 10.59 2.24 -5.93
CA ARG A 222 9.68 3.17 -6.62
C ARG A 222 8.89 4.03 -5.64
N TYR A 223 8.52 3.46 -4.50
CA TYR A 223 7.80 4.17 -3.45
C TYR A 223 8.64 4.12 -2.18
N SER A 224 8.80 5.28 -1.54
CA SER A 224 9.52 5.43 -0.28
C SER A 224 8.56 5.85 0.81
N SER A 225 8.92 5.52 2.05
CA SER A 225 8.21 6.02 3.21
C SER A 225 8.46 7.50 3.46
N ASN A 226 7.75 8.05 4.44
CA ASN A 226 8.24 9.26 5.10
C ASN A 226 9.59 8.99 5.78
N GLU A 227 10.26 10.09 6.07
CA GLU A 227 11.47 10.15 6.86
C GLU A 227 11.13 10.01 8.35
N PHE A 228 11.62 8.96 9.01
CA PHE A 228 11.44 8.77 10.46
C PHE A 228 12.79 8.84 11.17
N THR A 229 13.00 9.90 11.95
CA THR A 229 14.25 10.13 12.67
C THR A 229 14.09 9.80 14.15
N VAL A 230 15.03 9.02 14.69
CA VAL A 230 15.17 8.72 16.11
C VAL A 230 16.41 9.41 16.64
N GLU A 231 16.26 10.07 17.79
CA GLU A 231 17.33 10.72 18.55
C GLU A 231 17.55 9.97 19.87
N VAL A 232 18.83 9.74 20.17
CA VAL A 232 19.33 8.98 21.31
C VAL A 232 20.40 9.79 22.06
#